data_AF-A0A1V5LRB5-F1
#
_entry.id   AF-A0A1V5LRB5-F1
#
_cell.length_a   1.000
_cell.length_b   1.000
_cell.length_c   1.000
_cell.angle_alpha   90.00
_cell.angle_beta   90.00
_cell.angle_gamma   90.00
#
_symmetry.space_group_name_H-M   'P 1'
#
loop_
_entity.id
_entity.type
_entity.pdbx_description
1 polymer ?
#
loop_
_entity_poly.entity_id
_entity_poly.type
_entity_poly.pdbx_seq_one_letter_code
_entity_poly.pdbx_strand_id
1 'polypeptide(L)'
;MRLTLHVGAGTFKPIEESVEDHTIEEELYTICEETAAAVNKAKEEGRRVIAVGTTSLRALESAVVNGKLQARENASTSLYVKPGYEFAVIDGMITNFHLSKSSLLVLVAALTGRDLIMKAYQEAIKERYRFYSYGDAMLIL
;
A
#
# COMPACT_ATOMS: atom_id res chain seq x y z
N MET A 1 -17.46 9.37 0.87
CA MET A 1 -16.32 8.48 1.17
C MET A 1 -15.02 9.30 1.25
N ARG A 2 -14.30 9.24 2.38
CA ARG A 2 -13.02 9.93 2.60
C ARG A 2 -12.08 9.09 3.45
N LEU A 3 -10.80 9.03 3.05
CA LEU A 3 -9.67 8.60 3.87
C LEU A 3 -8.71 9.78 3.93
N THR A 4 -8.20 10.09 5.11
CA THR A 4 -7.25 11.19 5.33
C THR A 4 -6.01 10.64 5.98
N LEU A 5 -4.85 11.10 5.54
CA LEU A 5 -3.57 10.64 6.05
C LEU A 5 -2.58 11.81 6.16
N HIS A 6 -1.88 11.87 7.29
CA HIS A 6 -0.84 12.84 7.57
C HIS A 6 0.50 12.16 7.39
N VAL A 7 1.15 12.48 6.27
CA VAL A 7 2.41 11.88 5.84
C VAL A 7 3.57 12.71 6.40
N GLY A 8 4.47 12.04 7.13
CA GLY A 8 5.74 12.61 7.60
C GLY A 8 6.86 12.45 6.57
N ALA A 9 8.03 13.03 6.84
CA ALA A 9 9.20 12.91 5.94
C ALA A 9 9.75 11.47 5.82
N GLY A 10 9.37 10.57 6.73
CA GLY A 10 9.83 9.17 6.79
C GLY A 10 9.41 8.26 5.65
N THR A 11 8.29 8.55 4.99
CA THR A 11 7.67 7.65 4.01
C THR A 11 8.56 7.38 2.80
N PHE A 12 9.52 8.26 2.53
CA PHE A 12 10.46 8.14 1.41
C PHE A 12 11.87 7.73 1.83
N LYS A 13 12.11 7.42 3.11
CA LYS A 13 13.44 7.01 3.56
C LYS A 13 13.83 5.67 2.93
N PRO A 14 15.07 5.54 2.42
CA PRO A 14 15.57 4.28 1.90
C PRO A 14 15.69 3.25 3.04
N ILE A 15 15.66 1.97 2.69
CA ILE A 15 16.01 0.91 3.64
C ILE A 15 17.54 0.94 3.81
N GLU A 16 18.01 1.32 4.99
CA GLU A 16 19.45 1.33 5.34
C GLU A 16 19.92 -0.02 5.93
N GLU A 17 19.00 -0.80 6.51
CA GLU A 17 19.25 -2.10 7.17
C GLU A 17 18.76 -3.30 6.32
N SER A 18 18.60 -4.48 6.93
CA SER A 18 17.99 -5.64 6.25
C SER A 18 16.50 -5.37 5.96
N VAL A 19 15.92 -6.09 5.00
CA VAL A 19 14.47 -6.00 4.71
C VAL A 19 13.68 -6.47 5.93
N GLU A 20 14.23 -7.39 6.72
CA GLU A 20 13.61 -8.03 7.87
C GLU A 20 13.53 -7.09 9.09
N ASP A 21 14.57 -6.27 9.29
CA ASP A 21 14.73 -5.40 10.46
C ASP A 21 14.24 -3.95 10.22
N HIS A 22 13.86 -3.62 8.97
CA HIS A 22 13.41 -2.28 8.62
C HIS A 22 12.15 -1.86 9.38
N THR A 23 12.23 -0.69 10.03
CA THR A 23 11.10 -0.05 10.70
C THR A 23 10.56 1.08 9.84
N ILE A 24 9.23 1.13 9.64
CA ILE A 24 8.56 2.24 8.99
C ILE A 24 8.14 3.28 10.02
N GLU A 25 8.35 4.56 9.70
CA GLU A 25 7.87 5.68 10.50
C GLU A 25 6.34 5.68 10.60
N GLU A 26 5.87 6.08 11.77
CA GLU A 26 4.45 6.13 12.07
C GLU A 26 3.75 7.21 11.23
N GLU A 27 2.63 6.84 10.62
CA GLU A 27 1.75 7.75 9.86
C GLU A 27 0.39 7.83 10.53
N LEU A 28 -0.17 9.04 10.65
CA LEU A 28 -1.51 9.23 11.20
C LEU A 28 -2.56 9.16 10.11
N TYR A 29 -3.66 8.45 10.36
CA TYR A 29 -4.75 8.29 9.42
C TYR A 29 -6.12 8.35 10.09
N THR A 30 -7.11 8.74 9.28
CA THR A 30 -8.53 8.78 9.65
C THR A 30 -9.35 8.15 8.53
N ILE A 31 -10.20 7.19 8.89
CA ILE A 31 -11.16 6.51 8.02
C ILE A 31 -12.54 6.76 8.61
N CYS A 32 -13.40 7.48 7.89
CA CYS A 32 -14.76 7.72 8.36
C CYS A 32 -15.64 6.47 8.22
N GLU A 33 -16.71 6.43 9.01
CA GLU A 33 -17.72 5.34 9.00
C GLU A 33 -18.26 5.04 7.61
N GLU A 34 -18.54 6.07 6.81
CA GLU A 34 -19.02 5.92 5.43
C GLU A 34 -18.03 5.13 4.56
N THR A 35 -16.72 5.38 4.71
CA THR A 35 -15.68 4.66 3.97
C THR A 35 -15.57 3.22 4.45
N ALA A 36 -15.56 3.00 5.77
CA ALA A 36 -15.49 1.67 6.35
C ALA A 36 -16.68 0.80 5.91
N ALA A 37 -17.89 1.33 6.01
CA ALA A 37 -19.12 0.67 5.57
C ALA A 37 -19.10 0.34 4.07
N ALA A 38 -18.67 1.28 3.22
CA ALA A 38 -18.62 1.07 1.78
C ALA A 38 -17.60 -0.01 1.36
N VAL A 39 -16.43 -0.05 1.99
CA VAL A 39 -15.42 -1.09 1.76
C VAL A 39 -15.92 -2.45 2.23
N ASN A 40 -16.46 -2.54 3.45
CA ASN A 40 -17.00 -3.79 3.98
C ASN A 40 -18.14 -4.33 3.11
N LYS A 41 -19.06 -3.47 2.69
CA LYS A 41 -20.13 -3.83 1.75
C LYS A 41 -19.57 -4.33 0.41
N ALA A 42 -18.48 -3.72 -0.09
CA ALA A 42 -17.83 -4.21 -1.30
C ALA A 42 -17.29 -5.62 -1.13
N LYS A 43 -16.63 -5.91 0.00
CA LYS A 43 -16.13 -7.27 0.29
C LYS A 43 -17.27 -8.27 0.46
N GLU A 44 -18.34 -7.90 1.16
CA GLU A 44 -19.54 -8.74 1.34
C GLU A 44 -20.23 -9.06 0.00
N GLU A 45 -20.22 -8.13 -0.95
CA GLU A 45 -20.77 -8.30 -2.31
C GLU A 45 -19.78 -8.94 -3.30
N GLY A 46 -18.58 -9.36 -2.86
CA GLY A 46 -17.55 -9.93 -3.73
C GLY A 46 -16.96 -8.93 -4.73
N ARG A 47 -17.11 -7.63 -4.49
CA ARG A 47 -16.53 -6.55 -5.31
C ARG A 47 -15.09 -6.27 -4.87
N ARG A 48 -14.27 -5.88 -5.85
CA ARG A 48 -12.87 -5.51 -5.64
C ARG A 48 -12.72 -4.17 -4.92
N VAL A 49 -11.72 -4.10 -4.04
CA VAL A 49 -11.25 -2.89 -3.38
C VAL A 49 -9.83 -2.60 -3.85
N ILE A 50 -9.68 -1.52 -4.63
CA ILE A 50 -8.39 -1.11 -5.21
C ILE A 50 -7.86 0.09 -4.43
N ALA A 51 -6.73 -0.07 -3.74
CA ALA A 51 -6.08 1.06 -3.06
C ALA A 51 -5.40 1.99 -4.06
N VAL A 52 -5.51 3.30 -3.84
CA VAL A 52 -4.75 4.30 -4.61
C VAL A 52 -3.64 4.84 -3.71
N GLY A 53 -2.41 4.41 -3.99
CA GLY A 53 -1.21 4.69 -3.21
C GLY A 53 -0.96 3.66 -2.10
N THR A 54 0.33 3.41 -1.84
CA THR A 54 0.84 2.53 -0.77
C THR A 54 0.39 2.98 0.62
N THR A 55 0.29 4.29 0.83
CA THR A 55 -0.14 4.91 2.08
C THR A 55 -1.61 4.61 2.39
N SER A 56 -2.50 4.73 1.39
CA SER A 56 -3.91 4.34 1.53
C SER A 56 -4.05 2.85 1.83
N LEU A 57 -3.26 2.01 1.16
CA LEU A 57 -3.22 0.56 1.38
C LEU A 57 -2.86 0.24 2.84
N ARG A 58 -1.78 0.84 3.36
CA ARG A 58 -1.34 0.62 4.75
C ARG A 58 -2.41 1.05 5.75
N ALA A 59 -3.05 2.20 5.55
CA ALA A 59 -4.11 2.66 6.44
C ALA A 59 -5.33 1.73 6.44
N LEU A 60 -5.76 1.27 5.26
CA LEU A 60 -6.89 0.34 5.15
C LEU A 60 -6.58 -0.98 5.86
N GLU A 61 -5.44 -1.60 5.56
CA GLU A 61 -5.05 -2.88 6.19
C GLU A 61 -4.80 -2.74 7.70
N SER A 62 -4.26 -1.60 8.16
CA SER A 62 -4.05 -1.35 9.60
C SER A 62 -5.35 -1.16 10.39
N ALA A 63 -6.43 -0.77 9.71
CA ALA A 63 -7.72 -0.54 10.33
C ALA A 63 -8.62 -1.79 10.33
N VAL A 64 -8.14 -2.92 9.81
CA VAL A 64 -8.89 -4.18 9.82
C VAL A 64 -8.86 -4.81 11.22
N VAL A 65 -10.04 -5.20 11.70
CA VAL A 65 -10.20 -6.00 12.92
C VAL A 65 -11.16 -7.13 12.61
N ASN A 66 -10.74 -8.38 12.88
CA ASN A 66 -11.52 -9.59 12.60
C ASN A 66 -12.04 -9.65 11.15
N GLY A 67 -11.20 -9.28 10.18
CA GLY A 67 -11.52 -9.31 8.75
C GLY A 67 -12.44 -8.20 8.25
N LYS A 68 -12.84 -7.24 9.10
CA LYS A 68 -13.64 -6.07 8.69
C LYS A 68 -12.89 -4.77 8.92
N LEU A 69 -12.97 -3.87 7.94
CA LEU A 69 -12.44 -2.52 8.06
C LEU A 69 -13.24 -1.74 9.10
N GLN A 70 -12.54 -1.12 10.05
CA GLN A 70 -13.15 -0.27 11.07
C GLN A 70 -12.95 1.20 10.76
N ALA A 71 -13.90 2.04 11.13
CA ALA A 71 -13.65 3.47 11.21
C ALA A 71 -12.58 3.76 12.28
N ARG A 72 -11.77 4.77 12.00
CA ARG A 72 -10.63 5.19 12.83
C ARG A 72 -10.50 6.69 12.76
N GLU A 73 -10.29 7.34 13.88
CA GLU A 73 -10.06 8.78 13.96
C GLU A 73 -8.71 9.03 14.60
N ASN A 74 -7.83 9.77 13.91
CA ASN A 74 -6.47 10.09 14.34
C ASN A 74 -5.68 8.87 14.82
N ALA A 75 -5.90 7.72 14.16
CA ALA A 75 -5.17 6.50 14.45
C ALA A 75 -3.78 6.57 13.80
N SER A 76 -2.89 5.68 14.22
CA SER A 76 -1.54 5.61 13.69
C SER A 76 -1.23 4.24 13.10
N THR A 77 -0.35 4.20 12.11
CA THR A 77 0.17 2.96 11.54
C THR A 77 1.66 3.03 11.27
N SER A 78 2.35 1.98 11.73
CA SER A 78 3.72 1.63 11.33
C SER A 78 3.74 0.31 10.55
N LEU A 79 2.60 -0.10 9.98
CA LEU A 79 2.45 -1.38 9.29
C LEU A 79 3.48 -1.51 8.17
N TYR A 80 4.40 -2.46 8.32
CA TYR A 80 5.37 -2.80 7.30
C TYR A 80 4.91 -4.06 6.55
N VAL A 81 4.46 -3.85 5.32
CA VAL A 81 3.96 -4.91 4.44
C VAL A 81 5.12 -5.57 3.73
N LYS A 82 5.36 -6.86 4.01
CA LYS A 82 6.45 -7.67 3.47
C LYS A 82 5.93 -8.98 2.85
N PRO A 83 6.72 -9.68 2.01
CA PRO A 83 6.30 -10.93 1.41
C PRO A 83 5.76 -11.93 2.44
N GLY A 84 4.63 -12.57 2.10
CA GLY A 84 3.87 -13.42 3.02
C GLY A 84 2.80 -12.70 3.84
N TYR A 85 2.65 -11.38 3.69
CA TYR A 85 1.52 -10.63 4.26
C TYR A 85 0.20 -11.04 3.60
N GLU A 86 -0.82 -11.33 4.41
CA GLU A 86 -2.17 -11.63 3.95
C GLU A 86 -3.02 -10.36 3.97
N PHE A 87 -3.43 -9.92 2.79
CA PHE A 87 -4.29 -8.74 2.63
C PHE A 87 -5.74 -9.11 2.95
N ALA A 88 -6.36 -8.39 3.89
CA ALA A 88 -7.72 -8.70 4.32
C ALA A 88 -8.78 -8.01 3.45
N VAL A 89 -8.51 -6.77 3.01
CA VAL A 89 -9.48 -5.98 2.25
C VAL A 89 -8.99 -5.63 0.85
N ILE A 90 -7.69 -5.49 0.64
CA ILE A 90 -7.13 -5.04 -0.63
C ILE A 90 -7.11 -6.17 -1.67
N ASP A 91 -7.69 -5.89 -2.84
CA ASP A 91 -7.68 -6.79 -4.01
C ASP A 91 -6.71 -6.33 -5.10
N GLY A 92 -6.20 -5.10 -5.01
CA GLY A 92 -5.28 -4.53 -5.99
C GLY A 92 -4.89 -3.11 -5.62
N MET A 93 -3.99 -2.52 -6.41
CA MET A 93 -3.53 -1.16 -6.15
C MET A 93 -3.17 -0.38 -7.40
N ILE A 94 -3.29 0.95 -7.30
CA ILE A 94 -2.69 1.91 -8.21
C ILE A 94 -1.54 2.59 -7.46
N THR A 95 -0.33 2.56 -8.00
CA THR A 95 0.85 3.21 -7.41
C THR A 95 1.82 3.67 -8.48
N ASN A 96 2.86 4.42 -8.11
CA ASN A 96 3.97 4.76 -9.00
C ASN A 96 5.05 3.68 -9.01
N PHE A 97 6.05 3.83 -9.88
CA PHE A 97 7.27 3.02 -9.83
C PHE A 97 8.21 3.54 -8.74
N HIS A 98 8.60 2.65 -7.83
CA HIS A 98 9.41 2.97 -6.66
C HIS A 98 10.90 2.69 -6.90
N LEU A 99 11.78 3.31 -6.12
CA LEU A 99 13.22 3.07 -6.25
C LEU A 99 13.60 1.68 -5.73
N SER A 100 14.70 1.12 -6.25
CA SER A 100 15.28 -0.11 -5.71
C SER A 100 15.63 0.06 -4.23
N LYS A 101 15.48 -1.02 -3.44
CA LYS A 101 15.74 -1.01 -1.99
C LYS A 101 14.87 -0.03 -1.19
N SER A 102 13.64 0.21 -1.64
CA SER A 102 12.64 0.96 -0.88
C SER A 102 11.62 0.03 -0.23
N SER A 103 11.11 0.42 0.94
CA SER A 103 10.01 -0.28 1.61
C SER A 103 8.72 -0.30 0.78
N LEU A 104 8.53 0.71 -0.08
CA LEU A 104 7.43 0.76 -1.03
C LEU A 104 7.53 -0.35 -2.10
N LEU A 105 8.74 -0.62 -2.62
CA LEU A 105 8.93 -1.74 -3.54
C LEU A 105 8.71 -3.10 -2.83
N VAL A 106 9.09 -3.22 -1.55
CA VAL A 106 8.82 -4.42 -0.75
C VAL A 106 7.31 -4.66 -0.61
N LEU A 107 6.53 -3.62 -0.31
CA LEU A 107 5.07 -3.69 -0.23
C LEU A 107 4.46 -4.12 -1.57
N VAL A 108 4.91 -3.53 -2.69
CA VAL A 108 4.40 -3.92 -4.01
C VAL A 108 4.76 -5.38 -4.33
N ALA A 109 5.97 -5.82 -3.97
CA ALA A 109 6.39 -7.21 -4.13
C ALA A 109 5.59 -8.18 -3.24
N ALA A 110 5.15 -7.75 -2.06
CA ALA A 110 4.26 -8.54 -1.20
C ALA A 110 2.88 -8.74 -1.85
N LEU A 111 2.37 -7.73 -2.55
CA LEU A 111 1.07 -7.82 -3.24
C LEU A 111 1.12 -8.64 -4.53
N THR A 112 2.22 -8.54 -5.30
CA THR A 112 2.31 -9.10 -6.67
C THR A 112 3.14 -10.37 -6.79
N GLY A 113 3.98 -10.65 -5.79
CA GLY A 113 5.06 -11.61 -5.90
C GLY A 113 6.32 -10.98 -6.52
N ARG A 114 7.48 -11.32 -5.95
CA ARG A 114 8.79 -10.75 -6.32
C ARG A 114 9.13 -10.92 -7.81
N ASP A 115 8.95 -12.12 -8.36
CA ASP A 115 9.39 -12.39 -9.73
C ASP A 115 8.56 -11.60 -10.75
N LEU A 116 7.26 -11.50 -10.52
CA LEU A 116 6.34 -10.76 -11.38
C LEU A 116 6.66 -9.27 -11.38
N ILE A 117 6.84 -8.66 -10.20
CA ILE A 117 7.15 -7.23 -10.13
C ILE A 117 8.51 -6.90 -10.72
N MET A 118 9.52 -7.75 -10.49
CA MET A 118 10.85 -7.53 -11.05
C MET A 118 10.83 -7.60 -12.59
N LYS A 119 10.06 -8.53 -13.16
CA LYS A 119 9.86 -8.59 -14.62
C LYS A 119 9.15 -7.34 -15.14
N ALA A 120 8.11 -6.86 -14.46
CA ALA A 120 7.40 -5.64 -14.84
C ALA A 120 8.32 -4.40 -14.79
N TYR A 121 9.19 -4.30 -13.78
CA TYR A 121 10.16 -3.21 -13.67
C TYR A 121 11.21 -3.24 -14.79
N GLN A 122 11.71 -4.43 -15.15
CA GLN A 122 12.63 -4.59 -16.27
C GLN A 122 12.01 -4.13 -17.59
N GLU A 123 10.76 -4.50 -17.86
CA GLU A 123 10.04 -4.05 -19.05
C GLU A 123 9.81 -2.52 -19.02
N ALA A 124 9.40 -1.97 -17.87
CA ALA A 124 9.22 -0.53 -17.72
C ALA A 124 10.51 0.27 -17.99
N ILE A 125 11.68 -0.24 -17.55
CA ILE A 125 12.99 0.36 -17.87
C ILE A 125 13.28 0.30 -19.37
N LYS A 126 13.06 -0.87 -19.98
CA LYS A 126 13.29 -1.08 -21.42
C LYS A 126 12.43 -0.14 -22.27
N GLU A 127 11.17 0.01 -21.89
CA GLU A 127 10.19 0.89 -22.56
C GLU A 127 10.28 2.37 -22.09
N ARG A 128 11.29 2.70 -21.26
CA ARG A 128 11.59 4.07 -20.81
C ARG A 128 10.44 4.76 -20.07
N TYR A 129 9.71 4.01 -19.25
CA TYR A 129 8.76 4.57 -18.30
C TYR A 129 9.49 5.54 -17.36
N ARG A 130 8.77 6.55 -16.92
CA ARG A 130 9.23 7.54 -15.95
C ARG A 130 8.95 7.00 -14.55
N PHE A 131 9.96 7.02 -13.68
CA PHE A 131 9.86 6.46 -12.33
C PHE A 131 9.63 7.57 -11.29
N TYR A 132 9.36 7.17 -10.06
CA TYR A 132 9.27 8.04 -8.88
C TYR A 132 8.02 8.92 -8.82
N SER A 133 8.03 9.96 -7.97
CA SER A 133 6.82 10.69 -7.54
C SER A 133 6.02 11.35 -8.67
N TYR A 134 6.68 11.75 -9.76
CA TYR A 134 6.05 12.42 -10.91
C TYR A 134 6.13 11.59 -12.20
N GLY A 135 6.45 10.29 -12.05
CA GLY A 135 6.57 9.36 -13.14
C GLY A 135 5.22 8.81 -13.61
N ASP A 136 5.30 7.67 -14.28
CA ASP A 136 4.15 6.89 -14.70
C ASP A 136 3.61 6.03 -13.54
N ALA A 137 2.42 5.46 -13.75
CA ALA A 137 1.72 4.66 -12.76
C ALA A 137 1.64 3.19 -13.17
N MET A 138 1.43 2.34 -12.17
CA MET A 138 1.16 0.92 -12.27
C MET A 138 -0.21 0.62 -11.68
N LEU A 139 -0.99 -0.21 -12.39
CA LEU A 139 -2.20 -0.83 -11.88
C LEU A 139 -1.92 -2.32 -11.66
N ILE A 140 -2.20 -2.80 -10.45
CA ILE A 140 -2.09 -4.18 -10.00
C ILE A 140 -3.50 -4.70 -9.72
N LEU A 141 -3.85 -5.84 -10.32
CA LEU A 141 -5.20 -6.44 -10.32
C LEU A 141 -5.17 -7.92 -9.95
#